data_AF-A0A1V5HL76-F1
#
_entry.id   AF-A0A1V5HL76-F1
#
_cell.length_a   1.000
_cell.length_b   1.000
_cell.length_c   1.000
_cell.angle_alpha   90.00
_cell.angle_beta   90.00
_cell.angle_gamma   90.00
#
_symmetry.space_group_name_H-M   'P 1'
#
loop_
_entity.id
_entity.type
_entity.pdbx_description
1 polymer ?
#
loop_
_entity_poly.entity_id
_entity_poly.type
_entity_poly.pdbx_seq_one_letter_code
_entity_poly.pdbx_strand_id
1 'polypeptide(L)'
;MNWFEKIIDFLSYQLPSSPLPYGRFHLLFLGLTFISCFLIALKLRHSNDKQDRFILLTLSVLMLSFEVYKQLVFTIEKDVWDYQWYVFPFQFCSVPMYVAFITAFLKPGKMKNACYNFLGTFCLFAGLAAMFYPKDVFIRILGIDIQTMVHHSSMILIGFYCLISGRTVLQQKSIIGSSLIFFVLFIMALLMNLLGKNIGEVFNMFFISPYYACHLPVLSQIQNQFGYYVFLLAYLFGFILLAYLILLTAIAIKKWHKQTKKLPKSFKAN
;
A
#
# COMPACT_ATOMS: atom_id res chain seq x y z
N MET A 1 16.02 -27.08 21.92
CA MET A 1 15.27 -26.29 20.94
C MET A 1 14.04 -27.03 20.49
N ASN A 2 12.89 -26.48 20.85
CA ASN A 2 11.57 -27.02 20.55
C ASN A 2 11.32 -26.83 19.04
N TRP A 3 10.42 -27.60 18.42
CA TRP A 3 10.12 -27.43 16.99
C TRP A 3 9.64 -26.00 16.66
N PHE A 4 8.92 -25.38 17.60
CA PHE A 4 8.48 -23.99 17.52
C PHE A 4 9.64 -22.99 17.49
N GLU A 5 10.64 -23.15 18.37
CA GLU A 5 11.83 -22.27 18.42
C GLU A 5 12.65 -22.37 17.11
N LYS A 6 12.76 -23.56 16.51
CA LYS A 6 13.41 -23.71 15.20
C LYS A 6 12.71 -22.95 14.09
N ILE A 7 11.37 -22.89 14.15
CA ILE A 7 10.59 -22.12 13.19
C ILE A 7 10.83 -20.63 13.42
N ILE A 8 10.76 -20.15 14.65
CA ILE A 8 11.00 -18.74 14.96
C ILE A 8 12.42 -18.32 14.57
N ASP A 9 13.44 -19.13 14.84
CA ASP A 9 14.83 -18.85 14.44
C ASP A 9 15.00 -18.77 12.93
N PHE A 10 14.36 -19.67 12.18
CA PHE A 10 14.34 -19.62 10.73
C PHE A 10 13.62 -18.37 10.21
N LEU A 11 12.48 -18.03 10.82
CA LEU A 11 11.64 -16.88 10.47
C LEU A 11 12.30 -15.54 10.82
N SER A 12 13.19 -15.51 11.81
CA SER A 12 13.87 -14.32 12.32
C SER A 12 15.33 -14.21 11.87
N TYR A 13 15.69 -14.89 10.76
CA TYR A 13 17.06 -14.89 10.25
C TYR A 13 17.61 -13.47 10.03
N GLN A 14 18.68 -13.15 10.75
CA GLN A 14 19.32 -11.84 10.76
C GLN A 14 20.44 -11.76 9.71
N LEU A 15 20.40 -10.70 8.90
CA LEU A 15 21.47 -10.32 7.98
C LEU A 15 22.56 -9.56 8.73
N PRO A 16 23.82 -9.62 8.26
CA PRO A 16 24.92 -8.81 8.80
C PRO A 16 24.64 -7.30 8.75
N SER A 17 23.91 -6.86 7.74
CA SER A 17 23.48 -5.47 7.53
C SER A 17 22.14 -5.46 6.80
N SER A 18 21.30 -4.46 7.09
CA SER A 18 20.05 -4.26 6.34
C SER A 18 20.32 -4.07 4.84
N PRO A 19 19.41 -4.54 3.96
CA PRO A 19 19.50 -4.25 2.54
C PRO A 19 19.60 -2.76 2.24
N LEU A 20 20.44 -2.39 1.27
CA LEU A 20 20.58 -1.01 0.84
C LEU A 20 19.43 -0.60 -0.09
N PRO A 21 18.86 0.60 0.09
CA PRO A 21 18.07 1.26 -0.95
C PRO A 21 18.81 1.22 -2.29
N TYR A 22 18.12 0.75 -3.33
CA TYR A 22 18.69 0.57 -4.68
C TYR A 22 19.90 -0.38 -4.77
N GLY A 23 20.15 -1.19 -3.74
CA GLY A 23 21.06 -2.33 -3.81
C GLY A 23 20.46 -3.51 -4.59
N ARG A 24 21.25 -4.58 -4.75
CA ARG A 24 20.84 -5.79 -5.54
C ARG A 24 19.50 -6.38 -5.10
N PHE A 25 19.29 -6.50 -3.80
CA PHE A 25 18.04 -7.01 -3.22
C PHE A 25 16.85 -6.12 -3.64
N HIS A 26 16.96 -4.81 -3.42
CA HIS A 26 15.91 -3.87 -3.77
C HIS A 26 15.61 -3.86 -5.29
N LEU A 27 16.66 -3.80 -6.12
CA LEU A 27 16.53 -3.76 -7.57
C LEU A 27 15.93 -5.05 -8.16
N LEU A 28 16.22 -6.21 -7.56
CA LEU A 28 15.61 -7.48 -7.95
C LEU A 28 14.09 -7.41 -7.80
N PHE A 29 13.59 -7.06 -6.62
CA PHE A 29 12.15 -6.95 -6.37
C PHE A 29 11.50 -5.85 -7.21
N LEU A 30 12.16 -4.71 -7.39
CA LEU A 30 11.67 -3.65 -8.27
C LEU A 30 11.52 -4.15 -9.72
N GLY A 31 12.51 -4.89 -10.23
CA GLY A 31 12.47 -5.53 -11.54
C GLY A 31 11.34 -6.55 -11.67
N LEU A 32 11.18 -7.44 -10.68
CA LEU A 32 10.09 -8.42 -10.63
C LEU A 32 8.71 -7.74 -10.64
N THR A 33 8.57 -6.62 -9.93
CA THR A 33 7.32 -5.85 -9.91
C THR A 33 7.01 -5.24 -11.27
N PHE A 34 7.98 -4.66 -11.96
CA PHE A 34 7.77 -4.13 -13.31
C PHE A 34 7.44 -5.22 -14.33
N ILE A 35 8.14 -6.35 -14.28
CA ILE A 35 7.83 -7.52 -15.12
C ILE A 35 6.39 -7.99 -14.85
N SER A 36 6.00 -8.09 -13.59
CA SER A 36 4.66 -8.52 -13.20
C SER A 36 3.59 -7.52 -13.67
N CYS A 37 3.81 -6.21 -13.50
CA CYS A 37 2.94 -5.16 -14.05
C CYS A 37 2.80 -5.29 -15.57
N PHE A 38 3.90 -5.52 -16.29
CA PHE A 38 3.89 -5.71 -17.74
C PHE A 38 3.06 -6.94 -18.14
N LEU A 39 3.24 -8.08 -17.46
CA LEU A 39 2.45 -9.29 -17.70
C LEU A 39 0.96 -9.07 -17.40
N ILE A 40 0.64 -8.35 -16.33
CA ILE A 40 -0.73 -7.93 -15.98
C ILE A 40 -1.33 -7.06 -17.11
N ALA A 41 -0.57 -6.09 -17.63
CA ALA A 41 -1.00 -5.26 -18.76
C ALA A 41 -1.30 -6.05 -20.03
N LEU A 42 -0.50 -7.08 -20.34
CA LEU A 42 -0.70 -7.90 -21.52
C LEU A 42 -1.88 -8.88 -21.37
N LYS A 43 -1.97 -9.56 -20.22
CA LYS A 43 -2.87 -10.72 -20.06
C LYS A 43 -4.19 -10.39 -19.38
N LEU A 44 -4.24 -9.37 -18.52
CA LEU A 44 -5.35 -9.14 -17.59
C LEU A 44 -6.08 -7.81 -17.81
N ARG A 45 -5.74 -7.08 -18.88
CA ARG A 45 -6.45 -5.84 -19.28
C ARG A 45 -7.94 -6.05 -19.55
N HIS A 46 -8.32 -7.24 -20.01
CA HIS A 46 -9.71 -7.59 -20.35
C HIS A 46 -10.26 -8.67 -19.42
N SER A 47 -9.88 -8.61 -18.14
CA SER A 47 -10.30 -9.58 -17.12
C SER A 47 -11.80 -9.56 -16.87
N ASN A 48 -12.40 -10.74 -16.76
CA ASN A 48 -13.77 -10.90 -16.30
C ASN A 48 -13.87 -10.82 -14.76
N ASP A 49 -15.09 -10.82 -14.23
CA ASP A 49 -15.34 -10.65 -12.79
C ASP A 49 -14.79 -11.81 -11.94
N LYS A 50 -14.71 -13.03 -12.49
CA LYS A 50 -14.13 -14.18 -11.79
C LYS A 50 -12.62 -14.03 -11.65
N GLN A 51 -11.94 -13.61 -12.72
CA GLN A 51 -10.52 -13.32 -12.72
C GLN A 51 -10.20 -12.15 -11.77
N ASP A 52 -11.01 -11.09 -11.82
CA ASP A 52 -10.88 -9.94 -10.93
C ASP A 52 -10.94 -10.35 -9.45
N ARG A 53 -11.97 -11.10 -9.08
CA ARG A 53 -12.12 -11.63 -7.73
C ARG A 53 -10.93 -12.51 -7.34
N PHE A 54 -10.48 -13.38 -8.23
CA PHE A 54 -9.33 -14.25 -7.97
C PHE A 54 -8.06 -13.44 -7.69
N ILE A 55 -7.73 -12.47 -8.54
CA ILE A 55 -6.54 -11.62 -8.40
C ILE A 55 -6.57 -10.86 -7.07
N LEU A 56 -7.69 -10.19 -6.75
CA LEU A 56 -7.82 -9.45 -5.51
C LEU A 56 -7.69 -10.36 -4.29
N LEU A 57 -8.31 -11.55 -4.31
CA LEU A 57 -8.19 -12.51 -3.20
C LEU A 57 -6.78 -13.05 -3.06
N THR A 58 -6.14 -13.48 -4.15
CA THR A 58 -4.79 -14.02 -4.10
C THR A 58 -3.81 -13.00 -3.53
N LEU A 59 -3.80 -11.77 -4.02
CA LEU A 59 -2.87 -10.75 -3.53
C LEU A 59 -3.20 -10.28 -2.12
N SER A 60 -4.47 -10.11 -1.77
CA SER A 60 -4.85 -9.70 -0.40
C SER A 60 -4.59 -10.80 0.64
N VAL A 61 -4.87 -12.07 0.31
CA VAL A 61 -4.56 -13.19 1.20
C VAL A 61 -3.05 -13.34 1.34
N LEU A 62 -2.28 -13.21 0.25
CA LEU A 62 -0.81 -13.19 0.31
C LEU A 62 -0.31 -12.11 1.29
N MET A 63 -0.79 -10.87 1.15
CA MET A 63 -0.44 -9.76 2.03
C MET A 63 -0.84 -10.03 3.49
N LEU A 64 -2.06 -10.56 3.72
CA LEU A 64 -2.54 -10.91 5.06
C LEU A 64 -1.72 -12.02 5.71
N SER A 65 -1.36 -13.07 4.97
CA SER A 65 -0.50 -14.16 5.47
C SER A 65 0.88 -13.64 5.85
N PHE A 66 1.46 -12.78 5.01
CA PHE A 66 2.73 -12.14 5.29
C PHE A 66 2.66 -11.16 6.47
N GLU A 67 1.54 -10.48 6.64
CA GLU A 67 1.29 -9.64 7.79
C GLU A 67 1.21 -10.48 9.07
N VAL A 68 0.50 -11.61 9.07
CA VAL A 68 0.49 -12.56 10.20
C VAL A 68 1.91 -13.02 10.53
N TYR A 69 2.69 -13.39 9.53
CA TYR A 69 4.11 -13.73 9.71
C TYR A 69 4.90 -12.58 10.37
N LYS A 70 4.76 -11.34 9.88
CA LYS A 70 5.41 -10.16 10.45
C LYS A 70 5.00 -9.95 11.91
N GLN A 71 3.71 -10.09 12.23
CA GLN A 71 3.22 -9.97 13.60
C GLN A 71 3.84 -11.04 14.51
N LEU A 72 3.94 -12.30 14.06
CA LEU A 72 4.58 -13.37 14.83
C LEU A 72 6.06 -13.06 15.13
N VAL A 73 6.82 -12.62 14.12
CA VAL A 73 8.25 -12.27 14.27
C VAL A 73 8.45 -11.12 15.26
N PHE A 74 7.61 -10.08 15.22
CA PHE A 74 7.72 -8.95 16.16
C PHE A 74 7.14 -9.22 17.55
N THR A 75 6.33 -10.27 17.73
CA THR A 75 5.79 -10.65 19.05
C THR A 75 6.78 -11.49 19.85
N ILE A 76 7.57 -12.30 19.15
CA ILE A 76 8.44 -13.32 19.77
C ILE A 76 9.89 -12.87 19.59
N GLU A 77 10.36 -12.02 20.51
CA GLU A 77 11.77 -11.66 20.59
C GLU A 77 12.41 -12.36 21.80
N LYS A 78 13.36 -13.27 21.54
CA LYS A 78 14.17 -13.96 22.57
C LYS A 78 13.35 -14.69 23.65
N ASP A 79 12.36 -15.47 23.22
CA ASP A 79 11.47 -16.28 24.08
C ASP A 79 10.58 -15.49 25.05
N VAL A 80 10.54 -14.17 24.94
CA VAL A 80 9.59 -13.31 25.66
C VAL A 80 8.48 -12.90 24.71
N TRP A 81 7.24 -13.15 25.13
CA TRP A 81 6.04 -12.70 24.42
C TRP A 81 5.74 -11.27 24.84
N ASP A 82 6.18 -10.30 24.05
CA ASP A 82 5.91 -8.87 24.27
C ASP A 82 5.49 -8.19 22.97
N TYR A 83 4.18 -8.03 22.79
CA TYR A 83 3.63 -7.48 21.57
C TYR A 83 3.83 -5.96 21.47
N GLN A 84 4.52 -5.54 20.42
CA GLN A 84 4.77 -4.12 20.18
C GLN A 84 3.62 -3.46 19.42
N TRP A 85 2.75 -2.72 20.12
CA TRP A 85 1.55 -2.12 19.53
C TRP A 85 1.79 -1.12 18.38
N TYR A 86 2.99 -0.56 18.25
CA TYR A 86 3.34 0.30 17.12
C TYR A 86 3.40 -0.46 15.78
N VAL A 87 3.62 -1.79 15.80
CA VAL A 87 3.62 -2.63 14.59
C VAL A 87 2.25 -3.15 14.19
N PHE A 88 1.19 -2.79 14.93
CA PHE A 88 -0.19 -3.21 14.64
C PHE A 88 -0.53 -2.98 13.16
N PRO A 89 -1.23 -3.93 12.50
CA PRO A 89 -1.40 -3.98 11.04
C PRO A 89 -2.37 -2.93 10.46
N PHE A 90 -2.36 -1.71 10.99
CA PHE A 90 -3.21 -0.61 10.56
C PHE A 90 -2.38 0.61 10.12
N GLN A 91 -1.21 0.36 9.55
CA GLN A 91 -0.48 1.36 8.78
C GLN A 91 -1.19 1.63 7.45
N PHE A 92 -0.98 2.82 6.87
CA PHE A 92 -1.63 3.19 5.62
C PHE A 92 -1.32 2.19 4.49
N CYS A 93 -0.09 1.66 4.46
CA CYS A 93 0.31 0.62 3.52
C CYS A 93 -0.32 -0.76 3.82
N SER A 94 -0.74 -1.04 5.06
CA SER A 94 -1.42 -2.29 5.41
C SER A 94 -2.88 -2.29 4.96
N VAL A 95 -3.56 -1.14 5.02
CA VAL A 95 -4.99 -1.01 4.69
C VAL A 95 -5.41 -1.64 3.35
N PRO A 96 -4.67 -1.47 2.23
CA PRO A 96 -5.04 -2.07 0.96
C PRO A 96 -5.28 -3.57 0.97
N MET A 97 -4.64 -4.35 1.86
CA MET A 97 -4.93 -5.79 1.97
C MET A 97 -6.38 -6.03 2.40
N TYR A 98 -6.88 -5.26 3.37
CA TYR A 98 -8.27 -5.35 3.81
C TYR A 98 -9.24 -4.84 2.75
N VAL A 99 -8.93 -3.69 2.12
CA VAL A 99 -9.80 -3.11 1.10
C VAL A 99 -9.90 -4.04 -0.11
N ALA A 100 -8.78 -4.61 -0.58
CA ALA A 100 -8.78 -5.57 -1.69
C ALA A 100 -9.55 -6.84 -1.34
N PHE A 101 -9.34 -7.39 -0.13
CA PHE A 101 -10.07 -8.56 0.34
C PHE A 101 -11.59 -8.32 0.35
N ILE A 102 -12.04 -7.22 0.97
CA ILE A 102 -13.46 -6.85 1.05
C ILE A 102 -14.03 -6.61 -0.35
N THR A 103 -13.30 -5.89 -1.22
CA THR A 103 -13.73 -5.57 -2.59
C THR A 103 -14.06 -6.81 -3.41
N ALA A 104 -13.32 -7.89 -3.20
CA ALA A 104 -13.53 -9.16 -3.89
C ALA A 104 -14.90 -9.79 -3.60
N PHE A 105 -15.55 -9.44 -2.49
CA PHE A 105 -16.88 -9.94 -2.10
C PHE A 105 -18.00 -8.91 -2.30
N LEU A 106 -17.67 -7.64 -2.56
CA LEU A 106 -18.68 -6.61 -2.78
C LEU A 106 -19.47 -6.87 -4.08
N LYS A 107 -20.79 -6.61 -4.01
CA LYS A 107 -21.66 -6.55 -5.20
C LYS A 107 -21.38 -5.26 -6.00
N PRO A 108 -21.63 -5.24 -7.32
CA PRO A 108 -21.53 -4.03 -8.12
C PRO A 108 -22.33 -2.87 -7.52
N GLY A 109 -21.72 -1.69 -7.41
CA GLY A 109 -22.37 -0.52 -6.80
C GLY A 109 -21.39 0.56 -6.40
N LYS A 110 -21.90 1.61 -5.74
CA LYS A 110 -21.11 2.79 -5.34
C LYS A 110 -19.95 2.43 -4.42
N MET A 111 -20.17 1.56 -3.44
CA MET A 111 -19.11 1.13 -2.50
C MET A 111 -18.00 0.37 -3.23
N LYS A 112 -18.33 -0.62 -4.06
CA LYS A 112 -17.33 -1.38 -4.83
C LYS A 112 -16.51 -0.47 -5.74
N ASN A 113 -17.16 0.49 -6.40
CA ASN A 113 -16.47 1.50 -7.22
C ASN A 113 -15.54 2.38 -6.38
N ALA A 114 -15.99 2.84 -5.20
CA ALA A 114 -15.15 3.61 -4.28
C ALA A 114 -13.91 2.81 -3.83
N CYS A 115 -14.07 1.52 -3.54
CA CYS A 115 -12.94 0.65 -3.20
C CYS A 115 -11.99 0.43 -4.39
N TYR A 116 -12.48 0.17 -5.61
CA TYR A 116 -11.61 0.10 -6.80
C TYR A 116 -10.89 1.41 -7.09
N ASN A 117 -11.53 2.54 -6.82
CA ASN A 117 -10.89 3.84 -6.94
C ASN A 117 -9.81 4.02 -5.86
N PHE A 118 -10.08 3.64 -4.61
CA PHE A 118 -9.07 3.65 -3.54
C PHE A 118 -7.88 2.76 -3.88
N LEU A 119 -8.12 1.55 -4.38
CA LEU A 119 -7.07 0.62 -4.81
C LEU A 119 -6.30 1.17 -6.02
N GLY A 120 -6.99 1.71 -7.01
CA GLY A 120 -6.36 2.28 -8.22
C GLY A 120 -5.59 3.57 -7.98
N THR A 121 -5.85 4.29 -6.88
CA THR A 121 -5.21 5.58 -6.58
C THR A 121 -4.38 5.54 -5.30
N PHE A 122 -5.01 5.46 -4.13
CA PHE A 122 -4.36 5.48 -2.82
C PHE A 122 -3.38 4.33 -2.64
N CYS A 123 -3.82 3.10 -2.90
CA CYS A 123 -2.95 1.92 -2.80
C CYS A 123 -1.78 1.99 -3.80
N LEU A 124 -2.05 2.40 -5.06
CA LEU A 124 -1.01 2.49 -6.07
C LEU A 124 0.08 3.50 -5.69
N PHE A 125 -0.28 4.74 -5.32
CA PHE A 125 0.75 5.73 -4.98
C PHE A 125 1.51 5.32 -3.72
N ALA A 126 0.83 4.75 -2.72
CA ALA A 126 1.46 4.31 -1.48
C ALA A 126 2.52 3.23 -1.75
N GLY A 127 2.18 2.27 -2.61
CA GLY A 127 3.09 1.20 -3.01
C GLY A 127 4.28 1.76 -3.77
N LEU A 128 4.04 2.66 -4.72
CA LEU A 128 5.11 3.35 -5.46
C LEU A 128 6.01 4.16 -4.53
N ALA A 129 5.43 4.94 -3.61
CA ALA A 129 6.18 5.77 -2.67
C ALA A 129 7.12 4.93 -1.80
N ALA A 130 6.63 3.80 -1.25
CA ALA A 130 7.45 2.90 -0.45
C ALA A 130 8.57 2.23 -1.27
N MET A 131 8.28 1.83 -2.51
CA MET A 131 9.25 1.18 -3.40
C MET A 131 10.30 2.16 -3.96
N PHE A 132 10.00 3.44 -4.13
CA PHE A 132 10.97 4.44 -4.61
C PHE A 132 11.65 5.22 -3.50
N TYR A 133 11.10 5.22 -2.29
CA TYR A 133 11.70 5.85 -1.12
C TYR A 133 11.75 4.87 0.07
N PRO A 134 12.60 3.82 0.00
CA PRO A 134 12.63 2.76 1.01
C PRO A 134 13.50 3.11 2.23
N LYS A 135 13.67 4.41 2.56
CA LYS A 135 14.72 4.89 3.49
C LYS A 135 14.63 4.27 4.89
N ASP A 136 13.43 3.88 5.31
CA ASP A 136 13.15 3.38 6.66
C ASP A 136 12.42 2.03 6.68
N VAL A 137 12.32 1.34 5.52
CA VAL A 137 11.52 0.09 5.42
C VAL A 137 12.35 -1.18 5.55
N PHE A 138 13.67 -1.08 5.35
CA PHE A 138 14.58 -2.23 5.46
C PHE A 138 15.19 -2.35 6.85
N ILE A 139 15.09 -3.55 7.42
CA ILE A 139 15.67 -3.91 8.70
C ILE A 139 16.69 -5.03 8.52
N ARG A 140 17.14 -5.66 9.61
CA ARG A 140 18.13 -6.75 9.53
C ARG A 140 17.50 -8.13 9.38
N ILE A 141 16.19 -8.27 9.55
CA ILE A 141 15.51 -9.56 9.44
C ILE A 141 15.14 -9.80 7.97
N LEU A 142 15.82 -10.74 7.31
CA LEU A 142 15.65 -11.00 5.87
C LEU A 142 14.20 -11.28 5.49
N GLY A 143 13.49 -12.08 6.29
CA GLY A 143 12.11 -12.42 6.00
C GLY A 143 11.15 -11.24 6.11
N ILE A 144 11.43 -10.28 7.02
CA ILE A 144 10.69 -9.01 7.09
C ILE A 144 10.98 -8.15 5.86
N ASP A 145 12.22 -8.08 5.39
CA ASP A 145 12.54 -7.33 4.17
C ASP A 145 11.86 -7.93 2.93
N ILE A 146 11.84 -9.27 2.82
CA ILE A 146 11.08 -9.97 1.76
C ILE A 146 9.59 -9.63 1.88
N GLN A 147 9.04 -9.68 3.10
CA GLN A 147 7.66 -9.34 3.35
C GLN A 147 7.35 -7.90 2.92
N THR A 148 8.15 -6.92 3.34
CA THR A 148 8.05 -5.51 2.95
C THR A 148 8.00 -5.37 1.43
N MET A 149 8.94 -6.02 0.72
CA MET A 149 8.99 -5.95 -0.75
C MET A 149 7.77 -6.59 -1.40
N VAL A 150 7.36 -7.79 -0.97
CA VAL A 150 6.18 -8.49 -1.52
C VAL A 150 4.91 -7.69 -1.26
N HIS A 151 4.78 -7.09 -0.08
CA HIS A 151 3.62 -6.31 0.32
C HIS A 151 3.43 -5.06 -0.55
N HIS A 152 4.47 -4.23 -0.67
CA HIS A 152 4.41 -3.03 -1.50
C HIS A 152 4.34 -3.34 -3.00
N SER A 153 4.97 -4.42 -3.45
CA SER A 153 4.80 -4.92 -4.82
C SER A 153 3.36 -5.33 -5.08
N SER A 154 2.71 -6.04 -4.16
CA SER A 154 1.30 -6.43 -4.27
C SER A 154 0.38 -5.22 -4.33
N MET A 155 0.66 -4.16 -3.55
CA MET A 155 -0.07 -2.88 -3.64
C MET A 155 0.02 -2.27 -5.05
N ILE A 156 1.24 -2.19 -5.61
CA ILE A 156 1.44 -1.68 -6.97
C ILE A 156 0.68 -2.55 -7.97
N LEU A 157 0.79 -3.87 -7.88
CA LEU A 157 0.12 -4.81 -8.79
C LEU A 157 -1.40 -4.67 -8.73
N ILE A 158 -1.99 -4.59 -7.53
CA ILE A 158 -3.43 -4.38 -7.35
C ILE A 158 -3.85 -3.04 -7.96
N GLY A 159 -3.18 -1.94 -7.59
CA GLY A 159 -3.56 -0.61 -8.06
C GLY A 159 -3.41 -0.44 -9.56
N PHE A 160 -2.30 -0.93 -10.10
CA PHE A 160 -2.05 -0.95 -11.54
C PHE A 160 -3.08 -1.80 -12.27
N TYR A 161 -3.37 -3.01 -11.78
CA TYR A 161 -4.40 -3.89 -12.31
C TYR A 161 -5.78 -3.20 -12.34
N CYS A 162 -6.21 -2.56 -11.26
CA CYS A 162 -7.50 -1.85 -11.21
C CYS A 162 -7.61 -0.76 -12.28
N LEU A 163 -6.53 -0.03 -12.56
CA LEU A 163 -6.48 0.99 -13.60
C LEU A 163 -6.54 0.37 -15.00
N ILE A 164 -5.67 -0.59 -15.31
CA ILE A 164 -5.54 -1.13 -16.67
C ILE A 164 -6.71 -2.00 -17.10
N SER A 165 -7.35 -2.71 -16.16
CA SER A 165 -8.53 -3.54 -16.41
C SER A 165 -9.82 -2.72 -16.51
N GLY A 166 -9.76 -1.41 -16.24
CA GLY A 166 -10.90 -0.50 -16.31
C GLY A 166 -11.86 -0.60 -15.13
N ARG A 167 -11.45 -1.23 -14.02
CA ARG A 167 -12.24 -1.34 -12.79
C ARG A 167 -12.31 -0.01 -12.03
N THR A 168 -11.25 0.79 -12.09
CA THR A 168 -11.25 2.15 -11.57
C THR A 168 -12.13 3.06 -12.42
N VAL A 169 -13.07 3.77 -11.78
CA VAL A 169 -13.93 4.73 -12.46
C VAL A 169 -13.14 6.00 -12.78
N LEU A 170 -12.85 6.23 -14.06
CA LEU A 170 -12.04 7.37 -14.52
C LEU A 170 -12.87 8.64 -14.73
N GLN A 171 -13.35 9.21 -13.62
CA GLN A 171 -14.06 10.50 -13.57
C GLN A 171 -13.56 11.29 -12.36
N GLN A 172 -13.35 12.60 -12.46
CA GLN A 172 -12.81 13.39 -11.33
C GLN A 172 -13.65 13.21 -10.05
N LYS A 173 -14.99 13.26 -10.14
CA LYS A 173 -15.91 13.06 -9.00
C LYS A 173 -15.77 11.71 -8.29
N SER A 174 -15.17 10.71 -8.93
CA SER A 174 -14.96 9.39 -8.31
C SER A 174 -13.96 9.44 -7.16
N ILE A 175 -13.10 10.47 -7.10
CA ILE A 175 -12.15 10.65 -6.00
C ILE A 175 -12.86 10.81 -4.65
N ILE A 176 -14.07 11.38 -4.64
CA ILE A 176 -14.84 11.64 -3.42
C ILE A 176 -15.09 10.34 -2.64
N GLY A 177 -15.49 9.28 -3.34
CA GLY A 177 -15.76 7.98 -2.72
C GLY A 177 -14.51 7.36 -2.09
N SER A 178 -13.39 7.37 -2.82
CA SER A 178 -12.10 6.87 -2.30
C SER A 178 -11.54 7.75 -1.17
N SER A 179 -11.72 9.07 -1.24
CA SER A 179 -11.31 9.99 -0.18
C SER A 179 -12.14 9.82 1.08
N LEU A 180 -13.44 9.48 0.97
CA LEU A 180 -14.26 9.14 2.13
C LEU A 180 -13.77 7.87 2.82
N ILE A 181 -13.40 6.83 2.05
CA ILE A 181 -12.77 5.61 2.61
C ILE A 181 -11.49 5.99 3.36
N PHE A 182 -10.60 6.76 2.72
CA PHE A 182 -9.36 7.22 3.37
C PHE A 182 -9.62 8.04 4.63
N PHE A 183 -10.57 8.97 4.59
CA PHE A 183 -10.93 9.81 5.74
C PHE A 183 -11.41 8.98 6.93
N VAL A 184 -12.29 8.00 6.71
CA VAL A 184 -12.75 7.09 7.77
C VAL A 184 -11.57 6.34 8.40
N LEU A 185 -10.68 5.77 7.57
CA LEU A 185 -9.49 5.06 8.04
C LEU A 185 -8.52 5.98 8.80
N PHE A 186 -8.35 7.22 8.33
CA PHE A 186 -7.54 8.24 8.99
C PHE A 186 -8.09 8.58 10.38
N ILE A 187 -9.41 8.75 10.52
CA ILE A 187 -10.05 8.96 11.82
C ILE A 187 -9.88 7.74 12.73
N MET A 188 -10.04 6.52 12.20
CA MET A 188 -9.77 5.30 12.97
C MET A 188 -8.33 5.24 13.47
N ALA A 189 -7.34 5.53 12.62
CA ALA A 189 -5.93 5.56 13.00
C ALA A 189 -5.65 6.60 14.09
N LEU A 190 -6.24 7.80 13.96
CA LEU A 190 -6.13 8.85 14.97
C LEU A 190 -6.75 8.43 16.31
N LEU A 191 -7.93 7.80 16.29
CA LEU A 191 -8.58 7.29 17.51
C LEU A 191 -7.72 6.21 18.18
N MET A 192 -7.17 5.27 17.41
CA MET A 192 -6.25 4.25 17.95
C MET A 192 -5.04 4.89 18.63
N ASN A 193 -4.43 5.89 17.99
CA ASN A 193 -3.27 6.58 18.54
C ASN A 193 -3.60 7.33 19.83
N LEU A 194 -4.75 7.99 19.92
CA LEU A 194 -5.15 8.77 21.10
C LEU A 194 -5.64 7.89 22.25
N LEU A 195 -6.43 6.86 21.96
CA LEU A 195 -7.04 6.01 22.98
C LEU A 195 -6.07 4.96 23.53
N GLY A 196 -5.17 4.44 22.69
CA GLY A 196 -4.18 3.43 23.10
C GLY A 196 -3.34 3.88 24.30
N LYS A 197 -2.92 5.15 24.32
CA LYS A 197 -2.12 5.68 25.42
C LYS A 197 -2.82 5.56 26.78
N ASN A 198 -4.14 5.72 26.81
CA ASN A 198 -4.91 5.67 28.06
C ASN A 198 -5.01 4.25 28.64
N ILE A 199 -4.71 3.22 27.85
CA ILE A 199 -4.70 1.81 28.26
C ILE A 199 -3.27 1.24 28.37
N GLY A 200 -2.24 2.10 28.33
CA GLY A 200 -0.84 1.69 28.45
C GLY A 200 -0.19 1.20 27.17
N GLU A 201 -0.87 1.32 26.03
CA GLU A 201 -0.37 0.92 24.71
C GLU A 201 0.03 2.15 23.90
N VAL A 202 1.07 2.07 23.07
CA VAL A 202 1.45 3.23 22.23
C VAL A 202 1.38 2.83 20.76
N PHE A 203 0.25 3.15 20.13
CA PHE A 203 0.07 3.00 18.70
C PHE A 203 0.77 4.12 17.93
N ASN A 204 1.22 3.78 16.72
CA ASN A 204 1.71 4.74 15.73
C ASN A 204 1.07 4.53 14.36
N MET A 205 -0.25 4.41 14.31
CA MET A 205 -0.97 4.13 13.08
C MET A 205 -0.85 5.31 12.13
N PHE A 206 -0.59 5.02 10.86
CA PHE A 206 -0.40 5.98 9.77
C PHE A 206 0.78 6.94 9.99
N PHE A 207 1.64 6.70 10.99
CA PHE A 207 2.68 7.63 11.43
C PHE A 207 2.14 9.01 11.82
N ILE A 208 0.88 9.07 12.28
CA ILE A 208 0.22 10.30 12.73
C ILE A 208 0.00 10.35 14.25
N SER A 209 0.66 9.51 15.02
CA SER A 209 0.51 9.55 16.49
C SER A 209 1.11 10.84 17.06
N PRO A 210 0.45 11.52 18.02
CA PRO A 210 1.02 12.71 18.66
C PRO A 210 2.20 12.37 19.58
N TYR A 211 2.43 11.08 19.86
CA TYR A 211 3.47 10.60 20.77
C TYR A 211 4.76 10.18 20.05
N TYR A 212 4.76 10.16 18.72
CA TYR A 212 5.93 9.84 17.90
C TYR A 212 6.20 10.97 16.91
N ALA A 213 7.48 11.22 16.63
CA ALA A 213 7.86 12.11 15.54
C ALA A 213 7.57 11.44 14.18
N CYS A 214 6.97 12.19 13.26
CA CYS A 214 6.81 11.73 11.89
C CYS A 214 8.18 11.71 11.19
N HIS A 215 8.49 10.63 10.48
CA HIS A 215 9.69 10.49 9.66
C HIS A 215 9.39 10.59 8.16
N LEU A 216 8.12 10.69 7.77
CA LEU A 216 7.73 10.82 6.36
C LEU A 216 8.34 12.10 5.77
N PRO A 217 8.89 12.03 4.54
CA PRO A 217 9.48 13.19 3.90
C PRO A 217 8.44 14.29 3.72
N VAL A 218 8.88 15.55 3.80
CA VAL A 218 8.02 16.76 3.78
C VAL A 218 7.13 16.91 5.02
N LEU A 219 6.38 15.86 5.40
CA LEU A 219 5.45 15.90 6.54
C LEU A 219 6.17 16.07 7.88
N SER A 220 7.33 15.45 8.06
CA SER A 220 8.21 15.66 9.22
C SER A 220 8.61 17.13 9.36
N GLN A 221 8.95 17.80 8.25
CA GLN A 221 9.30 19.23 8.24
C GLN A 221 8.09 20.10 8.58
N ILE A 222 6.90 19.77 8.04
CA ILE A 222 5.66 20.48 8.36
C ILE A 222 5.32 20.35 9.84
N GLN A 223 5.44 19.15 10.43
CA GLN A 223 5.20 18.92 11.84
C GLN A 223 6.14 19.76 12.71
N ASN A 224 7.43 19.79 12.38
CA ASN A 224 8.43 20.54 13.12
C ASN A 224 8.23 22.07 13.01
N GLN A 225 7.81 22.56 11.85
CA GLN A 225 7.67 24.00 11.60
C GLN A 225 6.32 24.58 12.05
N PHE A 226 5.23 23.83 11.86
CA PHE A 226 3.86 24.34 12.03
C PHE A 226 3.05 23.58 13.09
N GLY A 227 3.62 22.57 13.72
CA GLY A 227 3.00 21.80 14.79
C GLY A 227 2.05 20.69 14.31
N TYR A 228 1.54 19.93 15.29
CA TYR A 228 0.84 18.68 15.06
C TYR A 228 -0.49 18.83 14.28
N TYR A 229 -1.31 19.84 14.57
CA TYR A 229 -2.59 20.02 13.89
C TYR A 229 -2.42 20.37 12.40
N VAL A 230 -1.46 21.21 12.07
CA VAL A 230 -1.15 21.55 10.66
C VAL A 230 -0.59 20.33 9.94
N PHE A 231 0.24 19.53 10.61
CA PHE A 231 0.72 18.25 10.10
C PHE A 231 -0.44 17.28 9.76
N LEU A 232 -1.45 17.14 10.62
CA LEU A 232 -2.61 16.27 10.35
C LEU A 232 -3.40 16.73 9.12
N LEU A 233 -3.62 18.04 8.97
CA LEU A 233 -4.28 18.59 7.78
C LEU A 233 -3.43 18.36 6.53
N ALA A 234 -2.12 18.58 6.62
CA ALA A 234 -1.19 18.33 5.51
C ALA A 234 -1.16 16.84 5.11
N TYR A 235 -1.20 15.92 6.07
CA TYR A 235 -1.29 14.49 5.82
C TYR A 235 -2.59 14.17 5.06
N LEU A 236 -3.73 14.60 5.59
CA LEU A 236 -5.06 14.31 5.01
C LEU A 236 -5.17 14.86 3.58
N PHE A 237 -4.93 16.16 3.39
CA PHE A 237 -5.08 16.78 2.09
C PHE A 237 -3.96 16.40 1.11
N GLY A 238 -2.73 16.19 1.59
CA GLY A 238 -1.61 15.76 0.77
C GLY A 238 -1.84 14.37 0.17
N PHE A 239 -2.34 13.41 0.95
CA PHE A 239 -2.62 12.06 0.46
C PHE A 239 -3.79 12.05 -0.53
N ILE A 240 -4.85 12.85 -0.26
CA ILE A 240 -5.96 13.04 -1.20
C ILE A 240 -5.45 13.67 -2.51
N LEU A 241 -4.57 14.66 -2.43
CA LEU A 241 -3.97 15.30 -3.60
C LEU A 241 -3.16 14.30 -4.44
N LEU A 242 -2.30 13.49 -3.81
CA LEU A 242 -1.52 12.47 -4.52
C LEU A 242 -2.42 11.43 -5.20
N ALA A 243 -3.44 10.92 -4.50
CA ALA A 243 -4.41 10.02 -5.09
C ALA A 243 -5.18 10.66 -6.27
N TYR A 244 -5.51 11.94 -6.16
CA TYR A 244 -6.17 12.69 -7.22
C TYR A 244 -5.26 12.88 -8.44
N LEU A 245 -3.97 13.14 -8.25
CA LEU A 245 -3.00 13.22 -9.33
C LEU A 245 -2.88 11.89 -10.09
N ILE A 246 -2.86 10.74 -9.40
CA ILE A 246 -2.91 9.42 -10.06
C ILE A 246 -4.16 9.28 -10.93
N LEU A 247 -5.33 9.67 -10.41
CA LEU A 247 -6.59 9.62 -11.15
C LEU A 247 -6.56 10.52 -12.40
N LEU A 248 -6.04 11.75 -12.27
CA LEU A 248 -5.91 12.69 -13.39
C LEU A 248 -4.97 12.15 -14.47
N THR A 249 -3.84 11.58 -14.08
CA THR A 249 -2.90 10.93 -15.01
C THR A 249 -3.58 9.78 -15.76
N ALA A 250 -4.33 8.92 -15.06
CA ALA A 250 -5.06 7.83 -15.70
C ALA A 250 -6.15 8.34 -16.69
N ILE A 251 -6.87 9.41 -16.33
CA ILE A 251 -7.83 10.07 -17.23
C ILE A 251 -7.13 10.63 -18.47
N ALA A 252 -5.99 11.30 -18.29
CA ALA A 252 -5.21 11.89 -19.37
C ALA A 252 -4.71 10.81 -20.35
N ILE A 253 -4.14 9.71 -19.84
CA ILE A 253 -3.67 8.58 -20.65
C ILE A 253 -4.83 7.98 -21.46
N LYS A 254 -6.00 7.78 -20.85
CA LYS A 254 -7.18 7.26 -21.56
C LYS A 254 -7.67 8.20 -22.67
N LYS A 255 -7.66 9.51 -22.43
CA LYS A 255 -8.02 10.52 -23.44
C LYS A 255 -7.03 10.50 -24.60
N TRP A 256 -5.73 10.48 -24.32
CA TRP A 256 -4.67 10.42 -25.32
C TRP A 256 -4.78 9.16 -26.20
N HIS A 257 -4.96 7.98 -25.59
CA HIS A 257 -5.16 6.72 -26.32
C HIS A 257 -6.41 6.72 -27.24
N LYS A 258 -7.47 7.43 -26.82
CA LYS A 258 -8.68 7.58 -27.66
C LYS A 258 -8.43 8.51 -28.85
N GLN A 259 -7.61 9.54 -28.69
CA GLN A 259 -7.24 10.46 -29.77
C GLN A 259 -6.33 9.78 -30.80
N THR A 260 -5.30 9.06 -30.36
CA THR A 260 -4.36 8.36 -31.26
C THR A 260 -5.04 7.28 -32.10
N LYS A 261 -6.05 6.59 -31.57
CA LYS A 261 -6.86 5.64 -32.34
C LYS A 261 -7.72 6.28 -33.43
N LYS A 262 -8.13 7.54 -33.25
CA LYS A 262 -8.95 8.30 -34.21
C LYS A 262 -8.16 8.94 -35.35
N LEU A 263 -6.83 8.99 -35.26
CA LEU A 263 -5.98 9.52 -36.33
C LEU A 263 -6.08 8.60 -37.58
N PRO A 264 -6.21 9.17 -38.80
CA PRO A 264 -6.21 8.40 -40.04
C PRO A 264 -4.97 7.51 -40.15
N LYS A 265 -5.09 6.34 -40.80
CA LYS A 265 -3.96 5.39 -40.96
C LYS A 265 -2.73 6.03 -41.63
N SER A 266 -2.90 7.09 -42.42
CA SER A 266 -1.80 7.83 -43.09
C SER A 266 -0.89 8.62 -42.15
N PHE A 267 -1.27 8.79 -40.88
CA PHE A 267 -0.47 9.49 -39.85
C PHE A 267 0.08 8.55 -38.76
N LYS A 268 -0.18 7.24 -38.86
CA LYS A 268 0.47 6.24 -38.00
C LYS A 268 1.78 5.88 -38.69
N ALA A 269 2.85 6.59 -38.32
CA ALA A 269 4.18 6.43 -38.92
C ALA A 269 4.61 4.97 -39.01
N ASN A 270 5.28 4.65 -40.13
CA ASN A 270 5.93 3.38 -40.45
C ASN A 270 6.83 2.88 -39.31
#